data_AF-A0A388SWJ7-F1
#
_entry.id   AF-A0A388SWJ7-F1
#
_cell.length_a   1.000
_cell.length_b   1.000
_cell.length_c   1.000
_cell.angle_alpha   90.00
_cell.angle_beta   90.00
_cell.angle_gamma   90.00
#
_symmetry.space_group_name_H-M   'P 1'
#
loop_
_entity.id
_entity.type
_entity.pdbx_description
1 polymer ?
#
loop_
_entity_poly.entity_id
_entity_poly.type
_entity_poly.pdbx_seq_one_letter_code
_entity_poly.pdbx_strand_id
1 'polypeptide(L)'
;MPHTPVPGPVPPVHAPGRALRSPVGLSYAVIALLGVVIVADLLMVAASVDMRSFLSGAASGSAGFDEDEANRADYAMAGSGGLYVAVLPAVATLFIIWFRRVRWNAEVFAPDTQRRTPGWAIGAWFIPIANLWIPRGIAADVLRASRTDPYGGAPVGRGLLNAWWGAWVWAVVFDRYASRMYDRAQGADAIHDAAGLMTAGAGFDLLAAVLAVLFVRRLTSMQHAKALAVRAVPPG
;
A
#
# COMPACT_ATOMS: atom_id res chain seq x y z
N MET A 1 48.04 -43.05 7.01
CA MET A 1 46.77 -42.55 6.47
C MET A 1 47.00 -41.11 6.02
N PRO A 2 46.92 -40.77 4.72
CA PRO A 2 47.07 -39.38 4.29
C PRO A 2 45.82 -38.58 4.70
N HIS A 3 46.03 -37.45 5.39
CA HIS A 3 44.97 -36.51 5.75
C HIS A 3 44.55 -35.73 4.49
N THR A 4 43.31 -35.91 4.04
CA THR A 4 42.73 -35.05 3.00
C THR A 4 42.40 -33.68 3.62
N PRO A 5 42.83 -32.55 3.01
CA PRO A 5 42.47 -31.24 3.50
C PRO A 5 40.97 -31.03 3.36
N VAL A 6 40.33 -30.54 4.43
CA VAL A 6 38.93 -30.11 4.41
C VAL A 6 38.82 -28.91 3.45
N PRO A 7 37.92 -28.92 2.46
CA PRO A 7 37.73 -27.77 1.59
C PRO A 7 37.35 -26.55 2.43
N GLY A 8 38.08 -25.44 2.24
CA GLY A 8 37.72 -24.17 2.86
C GLY A 8 36.33 -23.69 2.42
N PRO A 9 35.70 -22.77 3.18
CA PRO A 9 34.40 -22.23 2.82
C PRO A 9 34.44 -21.65 1.41
N VAL A 10 33.58 -22.18 0.54
CA VAL A 10 33.43 -21.70 -0.84
C VAL A 10 32.98 -20.25 -0.78
N PRO A 11 33.71 -19.29 -1.39
CA PRO A 11 33.26 -17.91 -1.43
C PRO A 11 31.90 -17.83 -2.13
N PRO A 12 30.99 -16.95 -1.67
CA PRO A 12 29.67 -16.82 -2.28
C PRO A 12 29.84 -16.47 -3.76
N VAL A 13 29.38 -17.38 -4.63
CA VAL A 13 29.33 -17.18 -6.08
C VAL A 13 28.45 -15.95 -6.32
N HIS A 14 29.07 -14.82 -6.61
CA HIS A 14 28.36 -13.64 -7.10
C HIS A 14 27.84 -14.01 -8.48
N ALA A 15 26.54 -14.29 -8.60
CA ALA A 15 25.93 -14.49 -9.90
C ALA A 15 26.22 -13.26 -10.78
N PRO A 16 26.85 -13.41 -11.96
CA PRO A 16 27.20 -12.27 -12.79
C PRO A 16 25.93 -11.53 -13.24
N GLY A 17 25.91 -10.20 -13.09
CA GLY A 17 25.13 -9.32 -13.98
C GLY A 17 23.85 -8.63 -13.47
N ARG A 18 23.44 -8.73 -12.20
CA ARG A 18 22.27 -7.95 -11.73
C ARG A 18 22.66 -6.57 -11.21
N ALA A 19 22.51 -5.56 -12.06
CA ALA A 19 22.66 -4.16 -11.66
C ALA A 19 21.47 -3.66 -10.82
N LEU A 20 21.76 -2.79 -9.86
CA LEU A 20 20.76 -2.04 -9.10
C LEU A 20 19.95 -1.13 -10.02
N ARG A 21 18.64 -1.03 -9.77
CA ARG A 21 17.72 -0.15 -10.51
C ARG A 21 17.16 0.90 -9.58
N SER A 22 17.27 2.18 -9.93
CA SER A 22 16.74 3.25 -9.08
C SER A 22 15.22 3.13 -8.90
N PRO A 23 14.72 3.02 -7.65
CA PRO A 23 13.28 3.03 -7.36
C PRO A 23 12.73 4.44 -7.10
N VAL A 24 13.60 5.47 -7.04
CA VAL A 24 13.25 6.81 -6.53
C VAL A 24 12.17 7.50 -7.37
N GLY A 25 12.34 7.58 -8.70
CA GLY A 25 11.34 8.22 -9.57
C GLY A 25 9.96 7.55 -9.49
N LEU A 26 9.93 6.21 -9.45
CA LEU A 26 8.68 5.46 -9.27
C LEU A 26 8.05 5.73 -7.89
N SER A 27 8.86 5.84 -6.84
CA SER A 27 8.34 6.15 -5.51
C SER A 27 7.66 7.52 -5.47
N TYR A 28 8.22 8.54 -6.14
CA TYR A 28 7.58 9.84 -6.22
C TYR A 28 6.26 9.79 -6.99
N ALA A 29 6.22 9.06 -8.10
CA ALA A 29 4.97 8.88 -8.86
C ALA A 29 3.89 8.16 -8.04
N VAL A 30 4.26 7.08 -7.32
CA VAL A 30 3.35 6.37 -6.42
C VAL A 30 2.85 7.28 -5.29
N ILE A 31 3.74 8.04 -4.65
CA ILE A 31 3.39 8.97 -3.57
C ILE A 31 2.47 10.08 -4.07
N ALA A 32 2.74 10.63 -5.26
CA ALA A 32 1.90 11.67 -5.86
C ALA A 32 0.47 11.15 -6.12
N LEU A 33 0.33 9.98 -6.72
CA LEU A 33 -1.00 9.38 -6.96
C LEU A 33 -1.70 9.00 -5.65
N LEU A 34 -0.99 8.46 -4.65
CA LEU A 34 -1.56 8.24 -3.32
C LEU A 34 -1.97 9.56 -2.65
N GLY A 35 -1.26 10.66 -2.92
CA GLY A 35 -1.66 11.99 -2.48
C GLY A 35 -2.98 12.44 -3.09
N VAL A 36 -3.20 12.16 -4.39
CA VAL A 36 -4.49 12.42 -5.04
C VAL A 36 -5.61 11.58 -4.40
N VAL A 37 -5.36 10.30 -4.10
CA VAL A 37 -6.31 9.44 -3.39
C VAL A 37 -6.64 10.01 -2.01
N ILE A 38 -5.62 10.38 -1.22
CA ILE A 38 -5.81 11.00 0.10
C ILE A 38 -6.69 12.25 0.02
N VAL A 39 -6.48 13.11 -0.98
CA VAL A 39 -7.32 14.30 -1.17
C VAL A 39 -8.76 13.91 -1.51
N ALA A 40 -8.96 12.92 -2.38
CA ALA A 40 -10.29 12.41 -2.71
C ALA A 40 -11.00 11.83 -1.47
N ASP A 41 -10.30 11.03 -0.66
CA ASP A 41 -10.84 10.43 0.56
C ASP A 41 -11.25 11.51 1.57
N LEU A 42 -10.42 12.57 1.73
CA LEU A 42 -10.74 13.70 2.60
C LEU A 42 -11.99 14.46 2.13
N LEU A 43 -12.12 14.71 0.83
CA LEU A 43 -13.30 15.36 0.25
C LEU A 43 -14.55 14.49 0.45
N MET A 44 -14.43 13.18 0.29
CA MET A 44 -15.53 12.24 0.47
C MET A 44 -15.95 12.14 1.95
N VAL A 45 -15.00 12.14 2.89
CA VAL A 45 -15.29 12.21 4.33
C VAL A 45 -16.01 13.52 4.67
N ALA A 46 -15.53 14.66 4.17
CA ALA A 46 -16.18 15.95 4.41
C ALA A 46 -17.62 15.98 3.88
N ALA A 47 -17.83 15.62 2.61
CA ALA A 47 -19.16 15.56 2.00
C ALA A 47 -20.11 14.59 2.74
N SER A 48 -19.57 13.49 3.28
CA SER A 48 -20.37 12.55 4.06
C SER A 48 -20.78 13.09 5.43
N VAL A 49 -19.91 13.87 6.08
CA VAL A 49 -20.22 14.52 7.36
C VAL A 49 -21.28 15.60 7.15
N ASP A 50 -21.14 16.41 6.10
CA ASP A 50 -22.11 17.45 5.74
C ASP A 50 -23.48 16.84 5.47
N MET A 51 -23.56 15.80 4.63
CA MET A 51 -24.80 15.08 4.35
C MET A 51 -25.46 14.51 5.62
N ARG A 52 -24.68 13.95 6.55
CA ARG A 52 -25.22 13.45 7.83
C ARG A 52 -25.78 14.58 8.70
N SER A 53 -25.10 15.71 8.78
CA SER A 53 -25.58 16.87 9.53
C SER A 53 -26.89 17.40 8.95
N PHE A 54 -26.98 17.50 7.62
CA PHE A 54 -28.18 17.91 6.90
C PHE A 54 -29.38 16.98 7.19
N LEU A 55 -29.19 15.67 7.01
CA LEU A 55 -30.24 14.68 7.27
C LEU A 55 -30.70 14.69 8.74
N SER A 56 -29.78 14.88 9.69
CA SER A 56 -30.12 14.99 11.11
C SER A 56 -30.90 16.26 11.45
N GLY A 57 -30.60 17.38 10.78
CA GLY A 57 -31.30 18.65 10.92
C GLY A 57 -32.72 18.58 10.37
N ALA A 58 -32.89 17.99 9.18
CA ALA A 58 -34.18 17.76 8.57
C ALA A 58 -35.06 16.82 9.42
N ALA A 59 -34.50 15.71 9.92
CA ALA A 59 -35.24 14.76 10.76
C ALA A 59 -35.68 15.34 12.11
N SER A 60 -34.91 16.26 12.67
CA SER A 60 -35.24 16.96 13.92
C SER A 60 -36.13 18.19 13.71
N GLY A 61 -36.45 18.55 12.47
CA GLY A 61 -37.16 19.79 12.13
C GLY A 61 -36.40 21.07 12.50
N SER A 62 -35.10 20.95 12.81
CA SER A 62 -34.24 22.07 13.22
C SER A 62 -33.64 22.83 12.04
N ALA A 63 -33.66 22.23 10.85
CA ALA A 63 -33.26 22.85 9.59
C ALA A 63 -34.27 22.53 8.48
N GLY A 64 -34.49 23.50 7.57
CA GLY A 64 -35.27 23.28 6.36
C GLY A 64 -34.49 22.41 5.36
N PHE A 65 -35.21 21.74 4.45
CA PHE A 65 -34.58 21.01 3.36
C PHE A 65 -34.02 22.01 2.34
N ASP A 66 -32.70 22.02 2.19
CA ASP A 66 -31.95 22.77 1.18
C ASP A 66 -31.50 21.80 0.07
N GLU A 67 -32.14 21.90 -1.09
CA GLU A 67 -31.87 21.05 -2.24
C GLU A 67 -30.49 21.32 -2.85
N ASP A 68 -29.98 22.56 -2.78
CA ASP A 68 -28.68 22.92 -3.34
C ASP A 68 -27.53 22.32 -2.51
N GLU A 69 -27.70 22.26 -1.18
CA GLU A 69 -26.74 21.63 -0.28
C GLU A 69 -26.70 20.11 -0.47
N ALA A 70 -27.86 19.46 -0.58
CA ALA A 70 -27.96 18.03 -0.88
C ALA A 70 -27.31 17.68 -2.23
N ASN A 71 -27.63 18.42 -3.29
CA ASN A 71 -27.07 18.22 -4.62
C ASN A 71 -25.54 18.39 -4.64
N ARG A 72 -24.99 19.37 -3.90
CA ARG A 72 -23.54 19.58 -3.81
C ARG A 72 -22.84 18.38 -3.19
N ALA A 73 -23.39 17.84 -2.10
CA ALA A 73 -22.84 16.66 -1.44
C ALA A 73 -22.89 15.42 -2.37
N ASP A 74 -23.99 15.21 -3.08
CA ASP A 74 -24.15 14.13 -4.05
C ASP A 74 -23.14 14.25 -5.21
N TYR A 75 -22.97 15.44 -5.80
CA TYR A 75 -21.96 15.65 -6.85
C TYR A 75 -20.53 15.44 -6.33
N ALA A 76 -20.24 15.85 -5.09
CA ALA A 76 -18.93 15.62 -4.49
C ALA A 76 -18.65 14.13 -4.26
N MET A 77 -19.64 13.36 -3.79
CA MET A 77 -19.53 11.90 -3.65
C MET A 77 -19.35 11.22 -5.00
N ALA A 78 -20.18 11.53 -5.98
CA ALA A 78 -20.11 10.96 -7.33
C ALA A 78 -18.77 11.30 -8.01
N GLY A 79 -18.32 12.55 -7.89
CA GLY A 79 -17.03 13.00 -8.42
C GLY A 79 -15.85 12.29 -7.76
N SER A 80 -15.88 12.12 -6.43
CA SER A 80 -14.84 11.40 -5.68
C SER A 80 -14.79 9.92 -6.07
N GLY A 81 -15.95 9.27 -6.19
CA GLY A 81 -16.03 7.88 -6.67
C GLY A 81 -15.49 7.71 -8.09
N GLY A 82 -15.84 8.62 -9.00
CA GLY A 82 -15.32 8.62 -10.38
C GLY A 82 -13.80 8.81 -10.43
N LEU A 83 -13.26 9.74 -9.62
CA LEU A 83 -11.83 9.97 -9.50
C LEU A 83 -11.11 8.73 -8.96
N TYR A 84 -11.67 8.07 -7.95
CA TYR A 84 -11.13 6.84 -7.37
C TYR A 84 -11.02 5.73 -8.43
N VAL A 85 -12.10 5.48 -9.19
CA VAL A 85 -12.11 4.49 -10.28
C VAL A 85 -11.06 4.81 -11.36
N ALA A 86 -10.83 6.08 -11.67
CA ALA A 86 -9.83 6.50 -12.65
C ALA A 86 -8.39 6.38 -12.15
N VAL A 87 -8.13 6.73 -10.88
CA VAL A 87 -6.78 6.85 -10.31
C VAL A 87 -6.26 5.52 -9.76
N LEU A 88 -7.13 4.69 -9.17
CA LEU A 88 -6.73 3.45 -8.51
C LEU A 88 -5.97 2.47 -9.42
N PRO A 89 -6.36 2.25 -10.69
CA PRO A 89 -5.59 1.39 -11.61
C PRO A 89 -4.18 1.91 -11.87
N ALA A 90 -4.01 3.24 -11.95
CA ALA A 90 -2.72 3.87 -12.12
C ALA A 90 -1.86 3.71 -10.86
N VAL A 91 -2.44 3.93 -9.66
CA VAL A 91 -1.78 3.68 -8.37
C VAL A 91 -1.32 2.22 -8.29
N ALA A 92 -2.22 1.27 -8.51
CA ALA A 92 -1.94 -0.16 -8.42
C ALA A 92 -0.81 -0.56 -9.39
N THR A 93 -0.87 -0.08 -10.64
CA THR A 93 0.13 -0.38 -11.66
C THR A 93 1.50 0.16 -11.27
N LEU A 94 1.61 1.46 -10.93
CA LEU A 94 2.88 2.06 -10.55
C LEU A 94 3.41 1.47 -9.24
N PHE A 95 2.53 1.15 -8.29
CA PHE A 95 2.88 0.49 -7.04
C PHE A 95 3.49 -0.89 -7.31
N ILE A 96 2.88 -1.71 -8.16
CA ILE A 96 3.39 -3.04 -8.51
C ILE A 96 4.74 -2.93 -9.24
N ILE A 97 4.90 -1.96 -10.15
CA ILE A 97 6.18 -1.73 -10.85
C ILE A 97 7.27 -1.30 -9.85
N TRP A 98 6.95 -0.38 -8.93
CA TRP A 98 7.84 0.03 -7.86
C TRP A 98 8.20 -1.15 -6.94
N PHE A 99 7.20 -1.92 -6.52
CA PHE A 99 7.34 -3.08 -5.62
C PHE A 99 8.23 -4.17 -6.24
N ARG A 100 8.01 -4.45 -7.53
CA ARG A 100 8.84 -5.32 -8.35
C ARG A 100 10.29 -4.84 -8.38
N ARG A 101 10.50 -3.53 -8.51
CA ARG A 101 11.85 -2.93 -8.59
C ARG A 101 12.58 -2.99 -7.26
N VAL A 102 11.92 -2.64 -6.15
CA VAL A 102 12.56 -2.74 -4.82
C VAL A 102 12.85 -4.20 -4.47
N ARG A 103 12.00 -5.14 -4.89
CA ARG A 103 12.28 -6.58 -4.75
C ARG A 103 13.47 -7.04 -5.59
N TRP A 104 13.65 -6.51 -6.79
CA TRP A 104 14.84 -6.79 -7.60
C TRP A 104 16.13 -6.33 -6.89
N ASN A 105 16.14 -5.09 -6.39
CA ASN A 105 17.30 -4.55 -5.66
C ASN A 105 17.61 -5.35 -4.38
N ALA A 106 16.58 -5.82 -3.67
CA ALA A 106 16.76 -6.67 -2.49
C ALA A 106 17.51 -7.97 -2.79
N GLU A 107 17.33 -8.54 -3.98
CA GLU A 107 18.06 -9.74 -4.42
C GLU A 107 19.54 -9.45 -4.67
N VAL A 108 19.86 -8.24 -5.12
CA VAL A 108 21.25 -7.78 -5.27
C VAL A 108 21.88 -7.53 -3.90
N PHE A 109 21.11 -7.00 -2.94
CA PHE A 109 21.61 -6.68 -1.61
C PHE A 109 21.83 -7.89 -0.71
N ALA A 110 20.95 -8.89 -0.76
CA ALA A 110 20.98 -10.08 0.10
C ALA A 110 20.12 -11.20 -0.50
N PRO A 111 20.62 -11.94 -1.51
CA PRO A 111 19.82 -12.92 -2.27
C PRO A 111 19.19 -14.00 -1.38
N ASP A 112 19.95 -14.53 -0.41
CA ASP A 112 19.52 -15.62 0.47
C ASP A 112 18.40 -15.25 1.44
N THR A 113 18.08 -13.95 1.55
CA THR A 113 17.01 -13.46 2.42
C THR A 113 15.64 -13.48 1.74
N GLN A 114 15.58 -13.79 0.44
CA GLN A 114 14.36 -13.71 -0.36
C GLN A 114 13.70 -15.09 -0.48
N ARG A 115 12.56 -15.29 0.19
CA ARG A 115 11.91 -16.62 0.23
C ARG A 115 11.14 -17.01 -1.03
N ARG A 116 10.84 -16.05 -1.90
CA ARG A 116 10.03 -16.25 -3.10
C ARG A 116 10.76 -15.78 -4.34
N THR A 117 10.49 -16.47 -5.45
CA THR A 117 11.03 -16.09 -6.75
C THR A 117 10.53 -14.70 -7.15
N PRO A 118 11.26 -14.01 -8.04
CA PRO A 118 10.95 -12.62 -8.35
C PRO A 118 9.53 -12.47 -8.95
N GLY A 119 9.03 -13.42 -9.75
CA GLY A 119 7.72 -13.35 -10.39
C GLY A 119 6.54 -13.15 -9.42
N TRP A 120 6.65 -13.65 -8.19
CA TRP A 120 5.64 -13.46 -7.14
C TRP A 120 5.45 -12.00 -6.73
N ALA A 121 6.43 -11.11 -6.97
CA ALA A 121 6.28 -9.68 -6.70
C ALA A 121 5.24 -9.00 -7.60
N ILE A 122 4.83 -9.65 -8.70
CA ILE A 122 3.76 -9.19 -9.58
C ILE A 122 2.55 -10.11 -9.40
N GLY A 123 2.73 -11.41 -9.62
CA GLY A 123 1.61 -12.37 -9.69
C GLY A 123 0.78 -12.44 -8.40
N ALA A 124 1.39 -12.22 -7.23
CA ALA A 124 0.67 -12.25 -5.95
C ALA A 124 -0.46 -11.22 -5.87
N TRP A 125 -0.35 -10.08 -6.55
CA TRP A 125 -1.36 -9.02 -6.51
C TRP A 125 -2.64 -9.37 -7.28
N PHE A 126 -2.55 -10.29 -8.24
CA PHE A 126 -3.66 -10.67 -9.12
C PHE A 126 -4.39 -11.94 -8.66
N ILE A 127 -3.83 -12.67 -7.69
CA ILE A 127 -4.42 -13.89 -7.14
C ILE A 127 -5.13 -13.52 -5.83
N PRO A 128 -6.47 -13.55 -5.75
CA PRO A 128 -7.23 -12.94 -4.65
C PRO A 128 -6.77 -13.38 -3.25
N ILE A 129 -6.56 -14.68 -3.08
CA ILE A 129 -6.15 -15.28 -1.81
C ILE A 129 -4.70 -14.94 -1.49
N ALA A 130 -3.80 -15.04 -2.47
CA ALA A 130 -2.39 -14.71 -2.28
C ALA A 130 -2.18 -13.21 -1.99
N ASN A 131 -2.98 -12.34 -2.59
CA ASN A 131 -2.91 -10.89 -2.47
C ASN A 131 -3.01 -10.41 -1.02
N LEU A 132 -3.65 -11.20 -0.13
CA LEU A 132 -3.83 -10.83 1.27
C LEU A 132 -2.58 -11.04 2.14
N TRP A 133 -1.63 -11.91 1.75
CA TRP A 133 -0.48 -12.24 2.60
C TRP A 133 0.86 -12.41 1.90
N ILE A 134 0.89 -12.80 0.62
CA ILE A 134 2.14 -13.02 -0.11
C ILE A 134 2.91 -11.70 -0.29
N PRO A 135 2.30 -10.59 -0.73
CA PRO A 135 3.08 -9.38 -0.94
C PRO A 135 3.59 -8.80 0.38
N ARG A 136 2.88 -8.96 1.51
CA ARG A 136 3.41 -8.64 2.85
C ARG A 136 4.68 -9.42 3.19
N GLY A 137 4.68 -10.73 2.89
CA GLY A 137 5.85 -11.58 3.09
C GLY A 137 7.04 -11.12 2.25
N ILE A 138 6.80 -10.79 0.98
CA ILE A 138 7.82 -10.23 0.08
C ILE A 138 8.32 -8.89 0.62
N ALA A 139 7.43 -7.99 1.02
CA ALA A 139 7.78 -6.68 1.59
C ALA A 139 8.67 -6.82 2.83
N ALA A 140 8.40 -7.81 3.70
CA ALA A 140 9.21 -8.09 4.87
C ALA A 140 10.63 -8.58 4.51
N ASP A 141 10.76 -9.41 3.47
CA ASP A 141 12.05 -9.88 2.97
C ASP A 141 12.84 -8.74 2.31
N VAL A 142 12.16 -7.88 1.54
CA VAL A 142 12.76 -6.68 0.92
C VAL A 142 13.21 -5.69 2.00
N LEU A 143 12.40 -5.47 3.03
CA LEU A 143 12.76 -4.60 4.16
C LEU A 143 14.00 -5.14 4.90
N ARG A 144 14.08 -6.45 5.11
CA ARG A 144 15.25 -7.11 5.73
C ARG A 144 16.51 -6.90 4.88
N ALA A 145 16.43 -7.13 3.57
CA ALA A 145 17.56 -6.95 2.65
C ALA A 145 18.02 -5.49 2.54
N SER A 146 17.11 -4.54 2.78
CA SER A 146 17.39 -3.10 2.71
C SER A 146 18.05 -2.54 3.98
N ARG A 147 18.20 -3.34 5.05
CA ARG A 147 18.95 -2.96 6.26
C ARG A 147 20.45 -2.85 5.99
N THR A 148 21.16 -2.08 6.82
CA THR A 148 22.63 -2.02 6.83
C THR A 148 23.22 -3.41 7.05
N ASP A 149 22.68 -4.15 8.03
CA ASP A 149 23.00 -5.56 8.25
C ASP A 149 21.77 -6.46 7.99
N PRO A 150 21.66 -7.08 6.80
CA PRO A 150 20.59 -8.01 6.47
C PRO A 150 20.60 -9.30 7.30
N TYR A 151 21.78 -9.74 7.72
CA TYR A 151 22.00 -11.05 8.36
C TYR A 151 22.05 -10.97 9.89
N GLY A 152 22.24 -9.78 10.43
CA GLY A 152 22.15 -9.49 11.86
C GLY A 152 20.79 -9.78 12.48
N GLY A 153 20.79 -9.77 13.82
CA GLY A 153 19.74 -10.26 14.72
C GLY A 153 18.36 -9.61 14.60
N ALA A 154 17.65 -9.53 15.73
CA ALA A 154 16.19 -9.40 15.85
C ALA A 154 15.50 -8.57 14.75
N PRO A 155 14.30 -8.99 14.27
CA PRO A 155 13.59 -8.31 13.18
C PRO A 155 13.05 -6.94 13.60
N VAL A 156 13.91 -5.92 13.57
CA VAL A 156 13.55 -4.53 13.87
C VAL A 156 12.88 -3.88 12.65
N GLY A 157 11.85 -3.06 12.91
CA GLY A 157 11.31 -2.14 11.92
C GLY A 157 10.09 -2.62 11.12
N ARG A 158 9.46 -3.75 11.47
CA ARG A 158 8.25 -4.25 10.78
C ARG A 158 6.94 -3.54 11.17
N GLY A 159 6.95 -2.69 12.19
CA GLY A 159 5.74 -2.02 12.70
C GLY A 159 4.97 -1.28 11.61
N LEU A 160 5.65 -0.39 10.87
CA LEU A 160 5.02 0.35 9.77
C LEU A 160 4.48 -0.55 8.65
N LEU A 161 5.22 -1.61 8.28
CA LEU A 161 4.74 -2.58 7.29
C LEU A 161 3.47 -3.28 7.77
N ASN A 162 3.44 -3.73 9.04
CA ASN A 162 2.27 -4.41 9.59
C ASN A 162 1.07 -3.48 9.73
N ALA A 163 1.29 -2.22 10.16
CA ALA A 163 0.25 -1.22 10.29
C ALA A 163 -0.37 -0.89 8.92
N TRP A 164 0.46 -0.55 7.94
CA TRP A 164 0.03 -0.30 6.56
C TRP A 164 -0.74 -1.49 6.00
N TRP A 165 -0.15 -2.69 6.10
CA TRP A 165 -0.75 -3.89 5.52
C TRP A 165 -2.07 -4.26 6.19
N GLY A 166 -2.13 -4.16 7.51
CA GLY A 166 -3.35 -4.40 8.28
C GLY A 166 -4.46 -3.42 7.92
N ALA A 167 -4.14 -2.13 7.84
CA ALA A 167 -5.09 -1.10 7.42
C ALA A 167 -5.60 -1.34 6.00
N TRP A 168 -4.72 -1.67 5.05
CA TRP A 168 -5.11 -1.95 3.67
C TRP A 168 -5.97 -3.21 3.54
N VAL A 169 -5.60 -4.32 4.19
CA VAL A 169 -6.44 -5.54 4.19
C VAL A 169 -7.80 -5.26 4.83
N TRP A 170 -7.83 -4.48 5.90
CA TRP A 170 -9.07 -4.10 6.57
C TRP A 170 -9.96 -3.27 5.65
N ALA A 171 -9.42 -2.24 4.99
CA ALA A 171 -10.15 -1.42 4.03
C ALA A 171 -10.75 -2.27 2.90
N VAL A 172 -9.96 -3.15 2.27
CA VAL A 172 -10.43 -4.05 1.21
C VAL A 172 -11.55 -4.98 1.70
N VAL A 173 -11.42 -5.56 2.89
CA VAL A 173 -12.46 -6.45 3.46
C VAL A 173 -13.72 -5.66 3.80
N PHE A 174 -13.55 -4.48 4.38
CA PHE A 174 -14.63 -3.59 4.76
C PHE A 174 -15.42 -3.13 3.54
N ASP A 175 -14.76 -2.70 2.46
CA ASP A 175 -15.44 -2.28 1.23
C ASP A 175 -16.25 -3.42 0.63
N ARG A 176 -15.69 -4.64 0.59
CA ARG A 176 -16.42 -5.82 0.09
C ARG A 176 -17.63 -6.15 0.95
N TYR A 177 -17.53 -5.94 2.26
CA TYR A 177 -18.66 -6.08 3.17
C TYR A 177 -19.70 -4.98 2.93
N ALA A 178 -19.28 -3.71 2.86
CA ALA A 178 -20.13 -2.55 2.64
C ALA A 178 -20.88 -2.64 1.31
N SER A 179 -20.21 -2.98 0.20
CA SER A 179 -20.85 -3.18 -1.11
C SER A 179 -21.92 -4.28 -1.06
N ARG A 180 -21.62 -5.41 -0.42
CA ARG A 180 -22.60 -6.50 -0.27
C ARG A 180 -23.79 -6.15 0.61
N MET A 181 -23.60 -5.26 1.58
CA MET A 181 -24.69 -4.77 2.41
C MET A 181 -25.56 -3.81 1.62
N TYR A 182 -24.93 -2.89 0.89
CA TYR A 182 -25.59 -1.96 -0.03
C TYR A 182 -26.45 -2.68 -1.07
N ASP A 183 -25.90 -3.71 -1.74
CA ASP A 183 -26.64 -4.49 -2.75
C ASP A 183 -27.86 -5.24 -2.20
N ARG A 184 -27.89 -5.54 -0.89
CA ARG A 184 -29.00 -6.27 -0.25
C ARG A 184 -30.07 -5.35 0.34
N ALA A 185 -29.74 -4.08 0.56
CA ALA A 185 -30.63 -3.17 1.24
C ALA A 185 -31.69 -2.62 0.27
N GLN A 186 -32.98 -2.76 0.62
CA GLN A 186 -34.11 -2.17 -0.10
C GLN A 186 -34.83 -1.19 0.84
N GLY A 187 -35.10 0.04 0.39
CA GLY A 187 -35.87 1.05 1.13
C GLY A 187 -35.04 2.19 1.75
N ALA A 188 -35.69 3.15 2.40
CA ALA A 188 -35.06 4.38 2.92
C ALA A 188 -34.07 4.13 4.09
N ASP A 189 -34.29 3.09 4.90
CA ASP A 189 -33.34 2.68 5.95
C ASP A 189 -31.96 2.28 5.37
N ALA A 190 -31.93 1.82 4.11
CA ALA A 190 -30.71 1.50 3.38
C ALA A 190 -29.80 2.72 3.17
N ILE A 191 -30.38 3.93 3.04
CA ILE A 191 -29.66 5.15 2.68
C ILE A 191 -28.89 5.70 3.88
N HIS A 192 -29.47 5.67 5.07
CA HIS A 192 -28.80 6.08 6.31
C HIS A 192 -27.63 5.15 6.67
N ASP A 193 -27.82 3.83 6.54
CA ASP A 193 -26.75 2.85 6.77
C ASP A 193 -25.65 2.94 5.71
N ALA A 194 -25.99 3.27 4.46
CA ALA A 194 -25.03 3.44 3.37
C ALA A 194 -24.09 4.63 3.62
N ALA A 195 -24.61 5.80 4.01
CA ALA A 195 -23.79 6.95 4.38
C ALA A 195 -22.90 6.64 5.59
N GLY A 196 -23.45 5.87 6.55
CA GLY A 196 -22.77 5.19 7.66
C GLY A 196 -21.47 4.52 7.24
N LEU A 197 -21.62 3.53 6.36
CA LEU A 197 -20.57 2.66 5.85
C LEU A 197 -19.57 3.42 4.96
N MET A 198 -20.04 4.33 4.09
CA MET A 198 -19.19 5.08 3.18
C MET A 198 -18.16 5.95 3.91
N THR A 199 -18.57 6.66 4.96
CA THR A 199 -17.61 7.48 5.74
C THR A 199 -16.58 6.62 6.46
N ALA A 200 -17.00 5.48 7.01
CA ALA A 200 -16.09 4.55 7.66
C ALA A 200 -15.08 3.95 6.66
N GLY A 201 -15.55 3.56 5.47
CA GLY A 201 -14.71 3.07 4.38
C GLY A 201 -13.67 4.10 3.95
N ALA A 202 -14.09 5.32 3.67
CA ALA A 202 -13.20 6.42 3.31
C ALA A 202 -12.14 6.70 4.40
N GLY A 203 -12.50 6.59 5.68
CA GLY A 203 -11.55 6.70 6.78
C GLY A 203 -10.50 5.58 6.82
N PHE A 204 -10.89 4.35 6.51
CA PHE A 204 -9.96 3.22 6.44
C PHE A 204 -9.04 3.32 5.22
N ASP A 205 -9.57 3.73 4.08
CA ASP A 205 -8.79 3.98 2.86
C ASP A 205 -7.77 5.10 3.07
N LEU A 206 -8.19 6.22 3.67
CA LEU A 206 -7.31 7.33 4.03
C LEU A 206 -6.16 6.85 4.92
N LEU A 207 -6.46 6.10 5.98
CA LEU A 207 -5.44 5.55 6.87
C LEU A 207 -4.47 4.61 6.13
N ALA A 208 -5.00 3.73 5.30
CA ALA A 208 -4.20 2.81 4.50
C ALA A 208 -3.28 3.56 3.51
N ALA A 209 -3.80 4.59 2.83
CA ALA A 209 -3.06 5.40 1.87
C ALA A 209 -1.92 6.19 2.54
N VAL A 210 -2.18 6.82 3.70
CA VAL A 210 -1.14 7.53 4.48
C VAL A 210 -0.03 6.57 4.90
N LEU A 211 -0.39 5.41 5.45
CA LEU A 211 0.59 4.40 5.87
C LEU A 211 1.37 3.82 4.68
N ALA A 212 0.73 3.70 3.51
CA ALA A 212 1.37 3.29 2.26
C ALA A 212 2.43 4.30 1.83
N VAL A 213 2.12 5.60 1.85
CA VAL A 213 3.08 6.68 1.54
C VAL A 213 4.29 6.60 2.46
N LEU A 214 4.07 6.47 3.77
CA LEU A 214 5.16 6.35 4.75
C LEU A 214 6.02 5.12 4.48
N PHE A 215 5.39 3.98 4.16
CA PHE A 215 6.11 2.75 3.84
C PHE A 215 6.95 2.87 2.56
N VAL A 216 6.37 3.41 1.48
CA VAL A 216 7.04 3.63 0.19
C VAL A 216 8.23 4.56 0.36
N ARG A 217 8.07 5.68 1.08
CA ARG A 217 9.15 6.63 1.39
C ARG A 217 10.26 5.96 2.17
N ARG A 218 9.92 5.27 3.26
CA ARG A 218 10.89 4.61 4.13
C ARG A 218 11.70 3.56 3.38
N LEU A 219 11.02 2.66 2.67
CA LEU A 219 11.69 1.57 1.97
C LEU A 219 12.58 2.09 0.84
N THR A 220 12.10 3.07 0.08
CA THR A 220 12.88 3.69 -1.00
C THR A 220 14.12 4.41 -0.46
N SER A 221 13.98 5.16 0.64
CA SER A 221 15.11 5.81 1.31
C SER A 221 16.16 4.81 1.79
N MET A 222 15.74 3.69 2.39
CA MET A 222 16.66 2.64 2.84
C MET A 222 17.45 2.04 1.67
N GLN A 223 16.78 1.69 0.57
CA GLN A 223 17.46 1.15 -0.61
C GLN A 223 18.37 2.16 -1.29
N HIS A 224 17.98 3.43 -1.34
CA HIS A 224 18.79 4.49 -1.91
C HIS A 224 20.08 4.70 -1.11
N ALA A 225 19.97 4.85 0.22
CA ALA A 225 21.12 4.99 1.11
C ALA A 225 22.07 3.78 1.01
N LYS A 226 21.53 2.56 1.00
CA LYS A 226 22.33 1.34 0.86
C LYS A 226 23.03 1.25 -0.51
N ALA A 227 22.35 1.62 -1.59
CA ALA A 227 22.94 1.65 -2.92
C ALA A 227 24.12 2.64 -3.02
N LEU A 228 24.03 3.79 -2.35
CA LEU A 228 25.12 4.76 -2.27
C LEU A 228 26.30 4.21 -1.46
N ALA A 229 26.04 3.55 -0.33
CA ALA A 229 27.08 2.92 0.49
C ALA A 229 27.85 1.81 -0.27
N VAL A 230 27.14 0.96 -1.02
CA VAL A 230 27.76 -0.09 -1.85
C VAL A 230 28.65 0.50 -2.94
N ARG A 231 28.27 1.63 -3.54
CA ARG A 231 29.07 2.30 -4.57
C ARG A 231 30.33 2.99 -4.02
N ALA A 232 30.34 3.36 -2.75
CA ALA A 232 31.45 4.06 -2.12
C ALA A 232 32.61 3.14 -1.72
N VAL A 233 32.42 1.82 -1.71
CA VAL A 233 33.48 0.83 -1.45
C VAL A 233 34.23 0.55 -2.76
N PRO A 234 35.52 0.93 -2.90
CA PRO A 234 36.28 0.65 -4.12
C PRO A 234 36.47 -0.87 -4.31
N PRO A 235 36.57 -1.36 -5.56
CA PRO A 235 36.95 -2.74 -5.81
C PRO A 235 38.37 -2.96 -5.26
N GLY A 236 38.49 -3.84 -4.27
CA GLY A 236 39.77 -4.30 -3.73
C GLY A 236 40.46 -5.30 -4.64
#